data_AF-X0YMF6-F1
#
_entry.id   AF-X0YMF6-F1
#
_cell.length_a   1.000
_cell.length_b   1.000
_cell.length_c   1.000
_cell.angle_alpha   90.00
_cell.angle_beta   90.00
_cell.angle_gamma   90.00
#
_symmetry.space_group_name_H-M   'P 1'
#
loop_
_entity.id
_entity.type
_entity.pdbx_description
1 polymer ?
#
loop_
_entity_poly.entity_id
_entity_poly.type
_entity_poly.pdbx_seq_one_letter_code
_entity_poly.pdbx_strand_id
1 'polypeptide(L)'
;TQNINIAHVTGTLNMPTTTHTITAGASTSINHVAGTFNMPSVTHTVTIASVLTGLTTDIKSILTRINPTIYRNDKPDTVDNLMVIYQTGGQPALHSMGVQPPSLEKPTFQVLIRNSCHDAAELQATQVKNILDGLTKLTINNTRYEVIFLEGDIIHLGRDDRERTQFTLNFVAWIKRTIVDTSTWLLNADTQAFTGFNYVWDDTAVWDDNNVWKD
;
A
#
# COMPACT_ATOMS: atom_id res chain seq x y z
N THR A 1 -20.00 2.02 -76.44
CA THR A 1 -19.69 2.87 -75.28
C THR A 1 -19.92 2.04 -74.03
N GLN A 2 -18.87 1.62 -73.32
CA GLN A 2 -19.01 0.95 -72.02
C GLN A 2 -18.55 1.93 -70.93
N ASN A 3 -19.46 2.24 -70.00
CA ASN A 3 -19.18 3.01 -68.81
C ASN A 3 -18.47 2.13 -67.79
N ILE A 4 -17.27 2.53 -67.37
CA ILE A 4 -16.55 1.92 -66.24
C ILE A 4 -17.04 2.62 -64.98
N ASN A 5 -17.84 1.93 -64.16
CA ASN A 5 -18.19 2.40 -62.82
C ASN A 5 -17.04 2.07 -61.87
N ILE A 6 -16.34 3.10 -61.37
CA ILE A 6 -15.38 2.96 -60.28
C ILE A 6 -16.17 3.04 -58.97
N ALA A 7 -16.31 1.91 -58.28
CA ALA A 7 -16.93 1.86 -56.96
C ALA A 7 -16.02 2.54 -55.93
N HIS A 8 -16.57 3.49 -55.17
CA HIS A 8 -15.92 4.10 -54.01
C HIS A 8 -15.88 3.07 -52.88
N VAL A 9 -14.71 2.47 -52.63
CA VAL A 9 -14.49 1.52 -51.53
C VAL A 9 -14.32 2.31 -50.25
N THR A 10 -15.33 2.31 -49.39
CA THR A 10 -15.23 2.78 -48.00
C THR A 10 -14.75 1.60 -47.15
N GLY A 11 -13.45 1.60 -46.81
CA GLY A 11 -12.86 0.60 -45.93
C GLY A 11 -12.84 1.07 -44.49
N THR A 12 -13.45 0.32 -43.58
CA THR A 12 -13.31 0.52 -42.13
C THR A 12 -11.98 -0.08 -41.68
N LEU A 13 -11.08 0.75 -41.17
CA LEU A 13 -9.76 0.31 -40.75
C LEU A 13 -9.85 -0.21 -39.30
N ASN A 14 -10.02 -1.53 -39.15
CA ASN A 14 -9.98 -2.17 -37.83
C ASN A 14 -8.52 -2.19 -37.34
N MET A 15 -8.18 -1.26 -36.46
CA MET A 15 -6.91 -1.27 -35.74
C MET A 15 -6.94 -2.34 -34.63
N PRO A 16 -5.89 -3.15 -34.47
CA PRO A 16 -5.80 -4.11 -33.38
C PRO A 16 -5.77 -3.40 -32.03
N THR A 17 -6.54 -3.90 -31.06
CA THR A 17 -6.49 -3.46 -29.66
C THR A 17 -5.12 -3.75 -29.07
N THR A 18 -4.30 -2.73 -28.88
CA THR A 18 -3.06 -2.81 -28.09
C THR A 18 -3.35 -2.55 -26.61
N THR A 19 -2.97 -3.48 -25.75
CA THR A 19 -3.00 -3.29 -24.30
C THR A 19 -1.70 -2.60 -23.89
N HIS A 20 -1.80 -1.43 -23.27
CA HIS A 20 -0.64 -0.71 -22.71
C HIS A 20 -0.68 -0.81 -21.19
N THR A 21 0.33 -1.44 -20.60
CA THR A 21 0.52 -1.49 -19.15
C THR A 21 1.40 -0.31 -18.74
N ILE A 22 0.85 0.65 -17.99
CA ILE A 22 1.62 1.78 -17.45
C ILE A 22 2.00 1.45 -16.01
N THR A 23 3.30 1.36 -15.74
CA THR A 23 3.84 1.21 -14.38
C THR A 23 4.01 2.58 -13.74
N ALA A 24 3.64 2.73 -12.46
CA ALA A 24 3.73 3.99 -11.73
C ALA A 24 5.15 4.59 -11.81
N GLY A 25 5.26 5.83 -12.33
CA GLY A 25 6.50 6.60 -12.43
C GLY A 25 6.98 6.93 -13.84
N ALA A 26 6.35 6.43 -14.91
CA ALA A 26 6.69 6.77 -16.29
C ALA A 26 5.83 7.93 -16.82
N SER A 27 6.48 8.97 -17.36
CA SER A 27 5.83 10.00 -18.19
C SER A 27 5.95 9.60 -19.66
N THR A 28 4.82 9.39 -20.34
CA THR A 28 4.77 9.21 -21.80
C THR A 28 4.00 10.35 -22.43
N SER A 29 4.64 11.10 -23.32
CA SER A 29 3.97 12.07 -24.20
C SER A 29 3.48 11.37 -25.47
N ILE A 30 2.17 11.48 -25.76
CA ILE A 30 1.61 11.05 -27.06
C ILE A 30 1.57 12.28 -27.97
N ASN A 31 2.36 12.28 -29.05
CA ASN A 31 2.27 13.31 -30.09
C ASN A 31 1.09 12.98 -31.02
N HIS A 32 0.01 13.76 -30.94
CA HIS A 32 -1.14 13.59 -31.82
C HIS A 32 -0.97 14.44 -33.10
N VAL A 33 -1.11 13.81 -34.27
CA VAL A 33 -1.28 14.48 -35.57
C VAL A 33 -2.75 14.85 -35.73
N ALA A 34 -3.04 16.06 -36.22
CA ALA A 34 -4.40 16.59 -36.34
C ALA A 34 -5.30 15.68 -37.21
N GLY A 35 -6.32 15.08 -36.59
CA GLY A 35 -7.36 14.30 -37.24
C GLY A 35 -8.49 13.97 -36.25
N THR A 36 -9.73 13.90 -36.74
CA THR A 36 -10.91 13.60 -35.91
C THR A 36 -10.94 12.10 -35.58
N PHE A 37 -10.41 11.72 -34.43
CA PHE A 37 -10.49 10.35 -33.92
C PHE A 37 -11.81 10.14 -33.17
N ASN A 38 -12.70 9.32 -33.73
CA ASN A 38 -13.78 8.73 -32.95
C ASN A 38 -13.17 7.66 -32.03
N MET A 39 -12.74 8.05 -30.83
CA MET A 39 -12.30 7.07 -29.85
C MET A 39 -13.53 6.43 -29.17
N PRO A 40 -13.69 5.10 -29.20
CA PRO A 40 -14.65 4.44 -28.32
C PRO A 40 -14.27 4.78 -26.86
N SER A 41 -15.25 5.10 -26.02
CA SER A 41 -14.99 5.49 -24.64
C SER A 41 -14.23 4.38 -23.91
N VAL A 42 -12.96 4.60 -23.61
CA VAL A 42 -12.15 3.66 -22.83
C VAL A 42 -12.42 3.93 -21.35
N THR A 43 -13.24 3.08 -20.75
CA THR A 43 -13.50 3.14 -19.30
C THR A 43 -12.29 2.58 -18.57
N HIS A 44 -11.47 3.45 -17.96
CA HIS A 44 -10.37 3.04 -17.10
C HIS A 44 -10.92 2.79 -15.70
N THR A 45 -11.00 1.52 -15.29
CA THR A 45 -11.36 1.18 -13.92
C THR A 45 -10.10 1.28 -13.06
N VAL A 46 -9.96 2.36 -12.31
CA VAL A 46 -8.91 2.50 -11.29
C VAL A 46 -9.42 1.89 -9.99
N THR A 47 -9.07 0.62 -9.74
CA THR A 47 -9.38 -0.02 -8.47
C THR A 47 -8.43 0.51 -7.40
N ILE A 48 -8.84 1.57 -6.70
CA ILE A 48 -8.18 1.98 -5.46
C ILE A 48 -8.63 1.00 -4.39
N ALA A 49 -8.00 -0.18 -4.33
CA ALA A 49 -8.17 -1.06 -3.19
C ALA A 49 -7.58 -0.30 -1.98
N SER A 50 -8.44 0.28 -1.17
CA SER A 50 -8.10 0.57 0.22
C SER A 50 -7.90 -0.78 0.90
N VAL A 51 -6.74 -1.39 0.67
CA VAL A 51 -6.35 -2.58 1.40
C VAL A 51 -6.16 -2.10 2.82
N LEU A 52 -7.20 -2.26 3.66
CA LEU A 52 -7.03 -2.31 5.09
C LEU A 52 -6.06 -3.47 5.35
N THR A 53 -4.77 -3.16 5.37
CA THR A 53 -3.76 -4.12 5.75
C THR A 53 -3.84 -4.28 7.26
N GLY A 54 -4.08 -5.51 7.72
CA GLY A 54 -4.04 -5.80 9.14
C GLY A 54 -2.62 -5.57 9.68
N LEU A 55 -2.51 -5.25 10.96
CA LEU A 55 -1.25 -5.07 11.71
C LEU A 55 -0.16 -6.07 11.32
N THR A 56 -0.50 -7.36 11.27
CA THR A 56 0.46 -8.43 10.94
C THR A 56 1.06 -8.33 9.53
N THR A 57 0.35 -7.69 8.59
CA THR A 57 0.82 -7.42 7.22
C THR A 57 1.84 -6.30 7.21
N ASP A 58 1.57 -5.24 7.95
CA ASP A 58 2.46 -4.09 8.03
C ASP A 58 3.76 -4.46 8.75
N ILE A 59 3.67 -5.14 9.89
CA ILE A 59 4.86 -5.63 10.61
C ILE A 59 5.67 -6.61 9.74
N LYS A 60 5.00 -7.49 8.99
CA LYS A 60 5.69 -8.37 8.03
C LYS A 60 6.50 -7.56 7.01
N SER A 61 5.96 -6.47 6.48
CA SER A 61 6.68 -5.64 5.50
C SER A 61 7.98 -5.04 6.06
N ILE A 62 7.98 -4.65 7.34
CA ILE A 62 9.18 -4.16 8.06
C ILE A 62 10.19 -5.30 8.21
N LEU A 63 9.75 -6.44 8.74
CA LEU A 63 10.61 -7.57 9.10
C LEU A 63 11.12 -8.36 7.90
N THR A 64 10.50 -8.21 6.72
CA THR A 64 10.96 -8.86 5.47
C THR A 64 12.41 -8.48 5.12
N ARG A 65 12.90 -7.35 5.64
CA ARG A 65 14.29 -6.89 5.46
C ARG A 65 15.33 -7.79 6.12
N ILE A 66 14.97 -8.51 7.20
CA ILE A 66 15.88 -9.43 7.91
C ILE A 66 15.56 -10.90 7.65
N ASN A 67 14.30 -11.23 7.35
CA ASN A 67 13.89 -12.58 7.04
C ASN A 67 12.82 -12.54 5.93
N PRO A 68 13.10 -13.05 4.73
CA PRO A 68 12.12 -13.05 3.64
C PRO A 68 10.93 -14.00 3.91
N THR A 69 11.12 -15.00 4.76
CA THR A 69 10.15 -16.08 5.01
C THR A 69 9.44 -15.86 6.34
N ILE A 70 8.39 -15.03 6.30
CA ILE A 70 7.55 -14.72 7.46
C ILE A 70 6.12 -15.20 7.25
N TYR A 71 5.63 -15.98 8.21
CA TYR A 71 4.26 -16.48 8.25
C TYR A 71 3.36 -15.61 9.14
N ARG A 72 2.06 -15.64 8.90
CA ARG A 72 1.06 -14.87 9.66
C ARG A 72 0.03 -15.83 10.24
N ASN A 73 -0.19 -15.76 11.55
CA ASN A 73 -1.21 -16.50 12.30
C ASN A 73 -1.18 -18.04 12.16
N ASP A 74 -0.25 -18.59 11.39
CA ASP A 74 -0.07 -20.02 11.16
C ASP A 74 1.42 -20.36 11.23
N LYS A 75 1.74 -21.44 11.94
CA LYS A 75 3.11 -21.93 12.17
C LYS A 75 3.21 -23.32 11.57
N PRO A 76 3.71 -23.44 10.33
CA PRO A 76 3.88 -24.74 9.71
C PRO A 76 4.86 -25.57 10.52
N ASP A 77 4.55 -26.84 10.72
CA ASP A 77 5.44 -27.72 11.48
C ASP A 77 6.62 -28.22 10.65
N THR A 78 6.47 -28.31 9.33
CA THR A 78 7.48 -28.84 8.40
C THR A 78 8.72 -27.95 8.24
N VAL A 79 8.63 -26.67 8.61
CA VAL A 79 9.72 -25.71 8.44
C VAL A 79 10.49 -25.56 9.74
N ASP A 80 11.81 -25.73 9.67
CA ASP A 80 12.67 -25.69 10.86
C ASP A 80 13.02 -24.26 11.28
N ASN A 81 13.35 -23.42 10.31
CA ASN A 81 13.74 -22.02 10.52
C ASN A 81 12.63 -21.11 10.01
N LEU A 82 11.87 -20.53 10.93
CA LEU A 82 10.74 -19.68 10.58
C LEU A 82 10.54 -18.54 11.57
N MET A 83 9.84 -17.53 11.09
CA MET A 83 9.30 -16.44 11.89
C MET A 83 7.79 -16.36 11.64
N VAL A 84 7.02 -16.28 12.72
CA VAL A 84 5.55 -16.18 12.65
C VAL A 84 5.12 -14.97 13.45
N ILE A 85 4.18 -14.20 12.89
CA ILE A 85 3.54 -13.09 13.58
C ILE A 85 2.12 -13.49 13.92
N TYR A 86 1.77 -13.46 15.20
CA TYR A 86 0.43 -13.66 15.71
C TYR A 86 -0.16 -12.33 16.16
N GLN A 87 -1.42 -12.09 15.81
CA GLN A 87 -2.20 -11.05 16.47
C GLN A 87 -2.73 -11.61 17.79
N THR A 88 -2.33 -11.03 18.92
CA THR A 88 -2.66 -11.56 20.25
C THR A 88 -3.77 -10.79 20.96
N GLY A 89 -4.32 -9.75 20.30
CA GLY A 89 -5.43 -8.95 20.82
C GLY A 89 -5.05 -7.48 20.92
N GLY A 90 -5.34 -6.88 22.06
CA GLY A 90 -5.06 -5.47 22.31
C GLY A 90 -5.80 -4.92 23.52
N GLN A 91 -5.45 -3.69 23.90
CA GLN A 91 -6.27 -2.91 24.82
C GLN A 91 -7.43 -2.26 24.06
N PRO A 92 -8.58 -2.03 24.73
CA PRO A 92 -9.68 -1.27 24.13
C PRO A 92 -9.18 0.10 23.68
N ALA A 93 -9.76 0.58 22.59
CA ALA A 93 -9.40 1.89 22.05
C ALA A 93 -9.68 2.98 23.08
N LEU A 94 -8.81 3.99 23.14
CA LEU A 94 -8.96 5.07 24.10
C LEU A 94 -10.05 6.01 23.59
N HIS A 95 -11.21 5.99 24.24
CA HIS A 95 -12.32 6.86 23.92
C HIS A 95 -12.11 8.22 24.60
N SER A 96 -12.09 9.31 23.81
CA SER A 96 -12.23 10.66 24.35
C SER A 96 -13.71 11.02 24.40
N MET A 97 -14.14 11.79 25.41
CA MET A 97 -15.51 12.30 25.50
C MET A 97 -15.81 13.17 24.26
N GLY A 98 -16.59 12.66 23.31
CA GLY A 98 -16.92 13.35 22.05
C GLY A 98 -17.58 12.43 21.03
N VAL A 99 -18.10 13.01 19.93
CA VAL A 99 -18.75 12.30 18.80
C VAL A 99 -17.70 11.65 17.88
N GLN A 100 -16.43 11.98 18.05
CA GLN A 100 -15.38 11.48 17.17
C GLN A 100 -15.01 10.02 17.50
N PRO A 101 -14.72 9.20 16.47
CA PRO A 101 -14.24 7.84 16.64
C PRO A 101 -12.95 7.82 17.47
N PRO A 102 -12.67 6.72 18.18
CA PRO A 102 -11.52 6.63 19.08
C PRO A 102 -10.23 6.89 18.31
N SER A 103 -9.44 7.82 18.84
CA SER A 103 -8.27 8.36 18.13
C SER A 103 -7.03 7.48 18.26
N LEU A 104 -7.06 6.49 19.17
CA LEU A 104 -5.89 5.66 19.48
C LEU A 104 -6.30 4.22 19.83
N GLU A 105 -5.89 3.28 18.99
CA GLU A 105 -5.98 1.83 19.21
C GLU A 105 -4.64 1.32 19.75
N LYS A 106 -4.67 0.29 20.61
CA LYS A 106 -3.47 -0.33 21.18
C LYS A 106 -3.44 -1.84 20.96
N PRO A 107 -3.37 -2.31 19.71
CA PRO A 107 -3.29 -3.74 19.45
C PRO A 107 -1.96 -4.32 19.92
N THR A 108 -2.01 -5.60 20.29
CA THR A 108 -0.85 -6.40 20.65
C THR A 108 -0.61 -7.47 19.59
N PHE A 109 0.65 -7.77 19.39
CA PHE A 109 1.07 -8.85 18.52
C PHE A 109 2.28 -9.56 19.11
N GLN A 110 2.46 -10.81 18.73
CA GLN A 110 3.56 -11.64 19.15
C GLN A 110 4.36 -12.06 17.93
N VAL A 111 5.68 -11.99 18.03
CA VAL A 111 6.60 -12.57 17.07
C VAL A 111 7.17 -13.84 17.68
N LEU A 112 6.95 -14.97 17.03
CA LEU A 112 7.54 -16.25 17.37
C LEU A 112 8.66 -16.54 16.36
N ILE A 113 9.82 -16.92 16.88
CA ILE A 113 11.00 -17.30 16.10
C ILE A 113 11.31 -18.74 16.46
N ARG A 114 11.48 -19.57 15.44
CA ARG A 114 11.92 -20.95 15.57
C ARG A 114 13.16 -21.15 14.72
N ASN A 115 14.17 -21.81 15.28
CA ASN A 115 15.39 -22.15 14.56
C ASN A 115 15.97 -23.48 15.05
N SER A 116 16.66 -24.20 14.17
CA SER A 116 17.44 -25.38 14.57
C SER A 116 18.67 -25.03 15.42
N CYS A 117 19.21 -23.81 15.29
CA CYS A 117 20.35 -23.33 16.06
C CYS A 117 19.94 -22.30 17.11
N HIS A 118 20.36 -22.51 18.36
CA HIS A 118 20.08 -21.62 19.49
C HIS A 118 20.57 -20.19 19.25
N ASP A 119 21.86 -20.05 18.97
CA ASP A 119 22.52 -18.74 18.83
C ASP A 119 21.98 -17.96 17.63
N ALA A 120 21.61 -18.67 16.55
CA ALA A 120 20.97 -18.06 15.40
C ALA A 120 19.58 -17.52 15.72
N ALA A 121 18.79 -18.24 16.54
CA ALA A 121 17.47 -17.78 16.96
C ALA A 121 17.57 -16.56 17.90
N GLU A 122 18.51 -16.57 18.83
CA GLU A 122 18.75 -15.47 19.76
C GLU A 122 19.21 -14.21 19.02
N LEU A 123 20.11 -14.36 18.04
CA LEU A 123 20.52 -13.26 17.16
C LEU A 123 19.33 -12.70 16.37
N GLN A 124 18.48 -13.57 15.81
CA GLN A 124 17.27 -13.15 15.10
C GLN A 124 16.28 -12.44 16.02
N ALA A 125 16.08 -12.93 17.25
CA ALA A 125 15.23 -12.29 18.25
C ALA A 125 15.73 -10.89 18.61
N THR A 126 17.05 -10.76 18.80
CA THR A 126 17.70 -9.48 19.08
C THR A 126 17.57 -8.52 17.89
N GLN A 127 17.69 -9.00 16.66
CA GLN A 127 17.47 -8.18 15.46
C GLN A 127 16.02 -7.69 15.35
N VAL A 128 15.03 -8.56 15.61
CA VAL A 128 13.61 -8.18 15.64
C VAL A 128 13.36 -7.12 16.71
N LYS A 129 13.90 -7.31 17.92
CA LYS A 129 13.83 -6.33 19.02
C LYS A 129 14.39 -4.98 18.58
N ASN A 130 15.63 -4.94 18.07
CA ASN A 130 16.28 -3.70 17.66
C ASN A 130 15.59 -2.98 16.50
N ILE A 131 14.88 -3.70 15.64
CA ILE A 131 14.16 -3.12 14.50
C ILE A 131 12.81 -2.57 14.93
N LEU A 132 12.08 -3.26 15.80
CA LEU A 132 10.70 -2.89 16.14
C LEU A 132 10.57 -2.02 17.39
N ASP A 133 11.42 -2.26 18.38
CA ASP A 133 11.35 -1.54 19.66
C ASP A 133 11.82 -0.09 19.49
N GLY A 134 10.94 0.85 19.83
CA GLY A 134 11.20 2.28 19.66
C GLY A 134 10.92 2.82 18.25
N LEU A 135 10.32 2.03 17.34
CA LEU A 135 9.82 2.58 16.08
C LEU A 135 8.70 3.57 16.38
N THR A 136 8.85 4.81 15.91
CA THR A 136 7.87 5.89 16.11
C THR A 136 7.51 6.58 14.81
N LYS A 137 6.32 7.18 14.75
CA LYS A 137 5.84 8.03 13.65
C LYS A 137 5.96 7.39 12.26
N LEU A 138 5.59 6.12 12.16
CA LEU A 138 5.68 5.34 10.93
C LEU A 138 4.31 5.24 10.26
N THR A 139 4.22 5.49 8.97
CA THR A 139 2.99 5.29 8.19
C THR A 139 3.19 4.14 7.22
N ILE A 140 2.38 3.09 7.36
CA ILE A 140 2.38 1.91 6.47
C ILE A 140 0.95 1.70 6.00
N ASN A 141 0.74 1.61 4.68
CA ASN A 141 -0.57 1.27 4.10
C ASN A 141 -1.73 2.10 4.69
N ASN A 142 -1.55 3.43 4.76
CA ASN A 142 -2.47 4.41 5.35
C ASN A 142 -2.75 4.27 6.86
N THR A 143 -2.04 3.38 7.55
CA THR A 143 -2.10 3.24 9.01
C THR A 143 -0.92 3.96 9.64
N ARG A 144 -1.20 4.91 10.54
CA ARG A 144 -0.17 5.66 11.27
C ARG A 144 0.10 5.01 12.62
N TYR A 145 1.31 4.49 12.77
CA TYR A 145 1.86 3.96 14.00
C TYR A 145 2.56 5.09 14.75
N GLU A 146 2.06 5.43 15.94
CA GLU A 146 2.69 6.44 16.79
C GLU A 146 3.93 5.87 17.47
N VAL A 147 3.82 4.67 18.03
CA VAL A 147 4.93 3.93 18.64
C VAL A 147 4.68 2.42 18.56
N ILE A 148 5.76 1.66 18.39
CA ILE A 148 5.81 0.22 18.63
C ILE A 148 6.89 0.00 19.68
N PHE A 149 6.57 -0.75 20.73
CA PHE A 149 7.53 -1.09 21.78
C PHE A 149 7.33 -2.52 22.26
N LEU A 150 8.42 -3.09 22.77
CA LEU A 150 8.43 -4.43 23.32
C LEU A 150 7.71 -4.46 24.68
N GLU A 151 6.79 -5.40 24.84
CA GLU A 151 6.12 -5.69 26.11
C GLU A 151 6.86 -6.84 26.82
N GLY A 152 7.73 -6.47 27.74
CA GLY A 152 8.62 -7.40 28.45
C GLY A 152 9.98 -7.54 27.76
N ASP A 153 10.63 -8.69 27.93
CA ASP A 153 11.89 -9.02 27.26
C ASP A 153 11.71 -10.24 26.34
N ILE A 154 12.78 -10.64 25.65
CA ILE A 154 12.82 -11.84 24.84
C ILE A 154 12.61 -13.08 25.73
N ILE A 155 11.59 -13.89 25.43
CA ILE A 155 11.26 -15.10 26.19
C ILE A 155 11.70 -16.34 25.41
N HIS A 156 12.54 -17.17 26.03
CA HIS A 156 12.89 -18.49 25.52
C HIS A 156 11.80 -19.50 25.91
N LEU A 157 11.13 -20.09 24.93
CA LEU A 157 10.06 -21.08 25.12
C LEU A 157 10.60 -22.52 25.27
N GLY A 158 11.92 -22.70 25.14
CA GLY A 158 12.56 -24.01 25.15
C GLY A 158 12.65 -24.62 23.76
N ARG A 159 12.68 -25.94 23.70
CA ARG A 159 12.78 -26.72 22.46
C ARG A 159 11.46 -27.42 22.16
N ASP A 160 11.11 -27.52 20.88
CA ASP A 160 9.98 -28.34 20.46
C ASP A 160 10.32 -29.83 20.32
N ASP A 161 9.33 -30.63 19.92
CA ASP A 161 9.46 -32.09 19.73
C ASP A 161 10.54 -32.50 18.70
N ARG A 162 11.09 -31.54 17.94
CA ARG A 162 12.18 -31.74 16.99
C ARG A 162 13.48 -31.05 17.43
N GLU A 163 13.59 -30.76 18.72
CA GLU A 163 14.73 -30.10 19.34
C GLU A 163 15.04 -28.68 18.82
N ARG A 164 14.11 -28.04 18.11
CA ARG A 164 14.30 -26.69 17.57
C ARG A 164 14.00 -25.68 18.65
N THR A 165 14.89 -24.71 18.83
CA THR A 165 14.70 -23.66 19.83
C THR A 165 13.58 -22.71 19.41
N GLN A 166 12.85 -22.18 20.38
CA GLN A 166 11.79 -21.22 20.16
C GLN A 166 11.95 -20.00 21.06
N PHE A 167 11.85 -18.81 20.46
CA PHE A 167 11.81 -17.54 21.15
C PHE A 167 10.52 -16.81 20.83
N THR A 168 10.03 -16.04 21.78
CA THR A 168 8.88 -15.18 21.59
C THR A 168 9.10 -13.78 22.11
N LEU A 169 8.54 -12.82 21.39
CA LEU A 169 8.57 -11.40 21.70
C LEU A 169 7.14 -10.87 21.61
N ASN A 170 6.66 -10.23 22.66
CA ASN A 170 5.35 -9.58 22.68
C ASN A 170 5.53 -8.08 22.45
N PHE A 171 4.70 -7.49 21.59
CA PHE A 171 4.77 -6.07 21.26
C PHE A 171 3.41 -5.42 21.40
N VAL A 172 3.43 -4.15 21.76
CA VAL A 172 2.27 -3.26 21.75
C VAL A 172 2.51 -2.20 20.68
N ALA A 173 1.54 -2.02 19.79
CA ALA A 173 1.55 -0.95 18.81
C ALA A 173 0.49 0.09 19.17
N TRP A 174 0.83 1.37 19.11
CA TRP A 174 -0.13 2.46 19.25
C TRP A 174 -0.46 2.98 17.86
N ILE A 175 -1.72 2.85 17.48
CA ILE A 175 -2.18 3.12 16.12
C ILE A 175 -3.19 4.25 16.15
N LYS A 176 -2.98 5.24 15.28
CA LYS A 176 -3.97 6.26 14.96
C LYS A 176 -4.55 5.96 13.58
N ARG A 177 -5.81 5.54 13.56
CA ARG A 177 -6.52 5.26 12.31
C ARG A 177 -6.98 6.57 11.70
N THR A 178 -6.43 6.94 10.54
CA THR A 178 -6.98 8.01 9.73
C THR A 178 -8.18 7.45 8.99
N ILE A 179 -9.38 7.85 9.39
CA ILE A 179 -10.59 7.56 8.61
C ILE A 179 -10.53 8.49 7.40
N VAL A 180 -10.20 7.92 6.24
CA VAL A 180 -10.47 8.60 4.98
C VAL A 180 -11.99 8.52 4.81
N ASP A 181 -12.65 9.65 5.02
CA ASP A 181 -14.10 9.74 4.90
C ASP A 181 -14.50 9.62 3.43
N THR A 182 -14.75 8.39 2.98
CA THR A 182 -15.16 8.10 1.60
C THR A 182 -16.56 8.64 1.28
N SER A 183 -17.30 9.13 2.27
CA SER A 183 -18.64 9.72 2.09
C SER A 183 -18.64 11.02 1.28
N THR A 184 -17.49 11.70 1.15
CA THR A 184 -17.36 12.90 0.31
C THR A 184 -17.35 12.60 -1.20
N TRP A 185 -17.14 11.34 -1.60
CA TRP A 185 -17.19 10.95 -3.02
C TRP A 185 -18.55 10.45 -3.49
N LEU A 186 -19.49 10.18 -2.57
CA LEU A 186 -20.85 9.74 -2.91
C LEU A 186 -21.88 10.86 -2.90
N LEU A 187 -21.49 12.06 -2.45
CA LEU A 187 -22.36 13.24 -2.48
C LEU A 187 -22.02 14.14 -3.68
N ASN A 188 -22.02 13.60 -4.89
CA ASN A 188 -22.09 14.37 -6.16
C ASN A 188 -22.24 13.48 -7.42
N ALA A 189 -22.79 12.27 -7.30
CA ALA A 189 -23.01 11.44 -8.50
C ALA A 189 -24.22 11.91 -9.34
N ASP A 190 -25.13 12.71 -8.78
CA ASP A 190 -26.40 13.04 -9.45
C ASP A 190 -26.62 14.53 -9.81
N THR A 191 -25.74 15.48 -9.45
CA THR A 191 -25.98 16.88 -9.85
C THR A 191 -24.74 17.80 -9.81
N GLN A 192 -23.68 17.50 -10.54
CA GLN A 192 -22.78 18.57 -11.02
C GLN A 192 -22.21 18.17 -12.38
N ALA A 193 -22.55 18.97 -13.40
CA ALA A 193 -21.75 19.04 -14.60
C ALA A 193 -20.29 19.30 -14.19
N PHE A 194 -19.36 18.56 -14.77
CA PHE A 194 -17.93 18.84 -14.67
C PHE A 194 -17.65 20.21 -15.31
N THR A 195 -17.79 21.28 -14.53
CA THR A 195 -17.27 22.60 -14.84
C THR A 195 -16.34 23.01 -13.70
N GLY A 196 -15.04 23.03 -13.98
CA GLY A 196 -14.07 23.72 -13.14
C GLY A 196 -13.11 22.82 -12.35
N PHE A 197 -12.15 22.22 -13.06
CA PHE A 197 -10.81 22.19 -12.50
C PHE A 197 -10.29 23.64 -12.52
N ASN A 198 -10.44 24.37 -11.40
CA ASN A 198 -9.69 25.60 -11.19
C ASN A 198 -8.25 25.22 -10.82
N TYR A 199 -7.46 24.84 -11.82
CA TYR A 199 -6.04 25.11 -11.77
C TYR A 199 -5.93 26.63 -11.92
N VAL A 200 -5.58 27.32 -10.83
CA VAL A 200 -5.09 28.70 -10.93
C VAL A 200 -3.74 28.58 -11.61
N TRP A 201 -3.72 28.75 -12.93
CA TRP A 201 -2.51 29.14 -13.62
C TRP A 201 -2.21 30.55 -13.11
N ASP A 202 -1.06 30.72 -12.47
CA ASP A 202 -0.48 32.04 -12.31
C ASP A 202 -0.13 32.55 -13.72
N ASP A 203 -1.08 33.27 -14.32
CA ASP A 203 -1.02 33.81 -15.68
C ASP A 203 -0.10 35.05 -15.78
N THR A 204 0.82 35.24 -14.82
CA THR A 204 1.79 36.34 -14.89
C THR A 204 3.03 36.02 -15.72
N ALA A 205 3.22 34.78 -16.17
CA ALA A 205 4.27 34.42 -17.10
C ALA A 205 3.84 34.72 -18.56
N VAL A 206 3.95 35.99 -18.96
CA VAL A 206 3.88 36.37 -20.37
C VAL A 206 5.12 35.86 -21.08
N TRP A 207 4.92 34.92 -22.02
CA TRP A 207 5.93 34.47 -22.97
C TRP A 207 6.23 35.65 -23.91
N ASP A 208 7.47 36.16 -23.92
CA ASP A 208 7.92 37.04 -24.99
C ASP A 208 8.40 36.20 -26.18
N ASP A 209 8.28 36.76 -27.38
CA ASP A 209 8.54 36.05 -28.64
C ASP A 209 10.02 35.64 -28.84
N ASN A 210 10.89 35.88 -27.84
CA ASN A 210 12.33 35.61 -27.93
C ASN A 210 12.81 34.44 -27.07
N ASN A 211 11.92 33.75 -26.35
CA ASN A 211 12.18 32.45 -25.73
C ASN A 211 13.42 32.44 -24.79
N VAL A 212 13.53 33.44 -23.91
CA VAL A 212 14.51 33.47 -22.81
C VAL A 212 13.80 33.74 -21.48
N TRP A 213 14.06 32.90 -20.47
CA TRP A 213 13.56 33.12 -19.11
C TRP A 213 14.26 34.33 -18.48
N LYS A 214 13.48 35.26 -17.93
CA LYS A 214 14.01 36.28 -17.00
C LYS A 214 13.68 35.85 -15.57
N ASP A 215 14.68 35.97 -14.71
CA ASP A 215 14.57 35.76 -13.26
C ASP A 215 13.62 36.77 -12.59
#